data_AF-A0A7S0W076-F1
#
_entry.id   AF-A0A7S0W076-F1
#
_cell.length_a   1.000
_cell.length_b   1.000
_cell.length_c   1.000
_cell.angle_alpha   90.00
_cell.angle_beta   90.00
_cell.angle_gamma   90.00
#
_symmetry.space_group_name_H-M   'P 1'
#
loop_
_entity.id
_entity.type
_entity.pdbx_description
1 polymer ?
#
loop_
_entity_poly.entity_id
_entity_poly.type
_entity_poly.pdbx_seq_one_letter_code
_entity_poly.pdbx_strand_id
1 'polypeptide(L)'
;THASMRGGDDMLEYSLIGVLVNGSQIREVPWSIDVQPGDVAIENCIATVTPAGITASAGQPFEFDVVVRDPWDNLRNHSKDTVELYEYNPATSSRGDRWGDYQVTATGHGSYRITARHTLARQTRFTFSVNGVTSPGQQHVHVLTIVPADVCIGQCVVTGELSAVVGQYVALLIALRDEFGNVCSPQQTSASEISVANVRLISGDIDPKELQMITRISRVEFYPGI
;
A
#
# COMPACT_ATOMS: atom_id res chain seq x y z
N THR A 1 25.90 5.73 20.37
CA THR A 1 26.94 6.58 19.75
C THR A 1 26.34 7.25 18.54
N HIS A 2 25.83 8.47 18.71
CA HIS A 2 25.39 9.30 17.59
C HIS A 2 26.39 10.41 17.35
N ALA A 3 26.97 10.39 16.15
CA ALA A 3 27.51 11.57 15.53
C ALA A 3 26.65 11.91 14.32
N SER A 4 26.38 13.19 14.14
CA SER A 4 26.02 13.74 12.84
C SER A 4 27.23 13.63 11.91
N MET A 5 27.09 12.92 10.80
CA MET A 5 28.08 12.99 9.72
C MET A 5 27.91 14.33 9.00
N ARG A 6 28.79 15.29 9.28
CA ARG A 6 28.95 16.51 8.48
C ARG A 6 30.42 16.72 8.13
N GLY A 7 30.87 16.01 7.10
CA GLY A 7 32.22 16.12 6.56
C GLY A 7 32.58 14.83 5.85
N GLY A 8 33.27 14.91 4.71
CA GLY A 8 33.65 13.75 3.89
C GLY A 8 34.73 12.85 4.50
N ASP A 9 34.99 12.97 5.80
CA ASP A 9 35.90 12.13 6.56
C ASP A 9 35.09 11.47 7.70
N ASP A 10 35.23 10.15 7.85
CA ASP A 10 34.54 9.25 8.81
C ASP A 10 34.84 9.57 10.30
N MET A 11 34.84 10.83 10.72
CA MET A 11 34.90 11.21 12.13
C MET A 11 33.50 11.40 12.69
N LEU A 12 33.18 10.57 13.69
CA LEU A 12 32.05 10.79 14.57
C LEU A 12 32.24 12.14 15.30
N GLU A 13 31.47 13.17 14.98
CA GLU A 13 31.34 14.38 15.80
C GLU A 13 30.72 14.03 17.17
N TYR A 14 31.56 13.88 18.18
CA TYR A 14 31.15 13.91 19.58
C TYR A 14 31.44 15.29 20.17
N SER A 15 30.55 15.79 21.03
CA SER A 15 30.84 17.01 21.79
C SER A 15 31.92 16.69 22.81
N LEU A 16 33.11 17.27 22.63
CA LEU A 16 34.20 17.19 23.60
C LEU A 16 34.05 18.26 24.67
N ILE A 17 34.16 17.82 25.92
CA ILE A 17 34.18 18.70 27.08
C ILE A 17 35.64 18.94 27.46
N GLY A 18 36.11 20.16 27.27
CA GLY A 18 37.38 20.63 27.81
C GLY A 18 37.17 21.21 29.21
N VAL A 19 37.88 20.71 30.21
CA VAL A 19 37.89 21.30 31.57
C VAL A 19 39.21 22.02 31.78
N LEU A 20 39.12 23.28 32.20
CA LEU A 20 40.27 24.11 32.54
C LEU A 20 40.29 24.35 34.04
N VAL A 21 41.48 24.26 34.64
CA VAL A 21 41.75 24.70 36.01
C VAL A 21 42.77 25.83 35.92
N ASN A 22 42.38 27.03 36.38
CA ASN A 22 43.21 28.25 36.27
C ASN A 22 43.69 28.54 34.84
N GLY A 23 42.83 28.31 33.84
CA GLY A 23 43.15 28.53 32.42
C GLY A 23 44.06 27.48 31.79
N SER A 24 44.48 26.45 32.53
CA SER A 24 45.22 25.30 32.00
C SER A 24 44.30 24.10 31.84
N GLN A 25 44.33 23.47 30.66
CA GLN A 25 43.54 22.26 30.41
C GLN A 25 44.06 21.10 31.28
N ILE A 26 43.14 20.38 31.92
CA ILE A 26 43.49 19.14 32.63
C ILE A 26 43.92 18.10 31.58
N ARG A 27 45.05 17.44 31.81
CA ARG A 27 45.77 16.61 30.81
C ARG A 27 45.07 15.29 30.45
N GLU A 28 43.98 14.93 31.12
CA GLU A 28 43.29 13.65 30.88
C GLU A 28 42.11 13.79 29.92
N VAL A 29 41.92 12.68 29.20
CA VAL A 29 41.06 12.39 28.04
C VAL A 29 39.85 13.31 27.92
N PRO A 30 39.61 13.93 26.75
CA PRO A 30 38.49 14.83 26.59
C PRO A 30 37.19 14.03 26.78
N TRP A 31 36.41 14.41 27.80
CA TRP A 31 35.15 13.71 28.09
C TRP A 31 34.17 13.95 26.95
N SER A 32 33.48 12.91 26.49
CA SER A 32 32.40 13.03 25.53
C SER A 32 31.05 12.91 26.23
N ILE A 33 30.08 13.73 25.82
CA ILE A 33 28.67 13.54 26.16
C ILE A 33 27.93 12.99 24.95
N ASP A 34 27.12 11.95 25.15
CA ASP A 34 26.17 11.43 24.15
C ASP A 34 24.78 11.90 24.57
N VAL A 35 24.25 12.91 23.88
CA VAL A 35 22.89 13.43 24.13
C VAL A 35 21.93 12.59 23.31
N GLN A 36 21.11 11.80 24.01
CA GLN A 36 20.07 11.01 23.36
C GLN A 36 18.83 11.87 23.08
N PRO A 37 18.13 11.64 21.95
CA PRO A 37 16.82 12.24 21.70
C PRO A 37 15.84 12.01 22.87
N GLY A 38 14.99 13.01 23.12
CA GLY A 38 13.87 12.90 24.07
C GLY A 38 12.79 11.95 23.56
N ASP A 39 11.73 11.73 24.34
CA ASP A 39 10.61 10.84 24.00
C ASP A 39 9.98 11.12 22.62
N VAL A 40 9.24 10.17 22.08
CA VAL A 40 8.54 10.33 20.78
C VAL A 40 7.57 11.50 20.85
N ALA A 41 7.66 12.40 19.87
CA ALA A 41 6.62 13.37 19.54
C ALA A 41 5.94 12.91 18.24
N ILE A 42 4.78 12.27 18.37
CA ILE A 42 4.07 11.67 17.22
C ILE A 42 3.72 12.73 16.16
N GLU A 43 3.46 13.96 16.59
CA GLU A 43 3.19 15.12 15.77
C GLU A 43 4.36 15.54 14.86
N ASN A 44 5.60 15.23 15.27
CA ASN A 44 6.81 15.50 14.49
C ASN A 44 7.22 14.31 13.61
N CYS A 45 6.60 13.15 13.81
CA CYS A 45 6.88 11.96 13.01
C CYS A 45 6.24 12.06 11.63
N ILE A 46 6.91 11.59 10.59
CA ILE A 46 6.41 11.69 9.21
C ILE A 46 6.51 10.36 8.49
N ALA A 47 5.53 10.03 7.64
CA ALA A 47 5.67 8.96 6.66
C ALA A 47 6.15 9.54 5.33
N THR A 48 7.04 8.83 4.62
CA THR A 48 7.53 9.22 3.28
C THR A 48 6.53 8.87 2.18
N VAL A 49 5.28 9.30 2.38
CA VAL A 49 4.18 9.07 1.45
C VAL A 49 3.84 10.38 0.77
N THR A 50 3.82 10.38 -0.56
CA THR A 50 3.47 11.58 -1.33
C THR A 50 2.03 12.00 -1.08
N PRO A 51 1.65 13.27 -1.35
CA PRO A 51 0.25 13.70 -1.25
C PRO A 51 -0.72 12.92 -2.15
N ALA A 52 -0.23 12.33 -3.24
CA ALA A 52 -1.02 11.46 -4.10
C ALA A 52 -1.34 10.09 -3.45
N GLY A 53 -0.66 9.75 -2.35
CA GLY A 53 -0.76 8.47 -1.67
C GLY A 53 0.16 7.41 -2.26
N ILE A 54 -0.21 6.16 -2.02
CA ILE A 54 0.43 4.96 -2.57
C ILE A 54 -0.57 4.27 -3.50
N THR A 55 -0.10 3.85 -4.68
CA THR A 55 -0.85 2.96 -5.56
C THR A 55 -0.07 1.66 -5.72
N ALA A 56 -0.72 0.54 -5.43
CA ALA A 56 -0.12 -0.79 -5.54
C ALA A 56 -1.12 -1.79 -6.14
N SER A 57 -0.61 -2.90 -6.68
CA SER A 57 -1.41 -4.00 -7.19
C SER A 57 -1.73 -4.99 -6.06
N ALA A 58 -2.92 -5.60 -6.08
CA ALA A 58 -3.32 -6.57 -5.09
C ALA A 58 -2.29 -7.71 -4.97
N GLY A 59 -1.93 -8.07 -3.75
CA GLY A 59 -0.93 -9.09 -3.45
C GLY A 59 0.53 -8.69 -3.66
N GLN A 60 0.80 -7.56 -4.32
CA GLN A 60 2.16 -7.04 -4.48
C GLN A 60 2.58 -6.21 -3.26
N PRO A 61 3.84 -6.33 -2.81
CA PRO A 61 4.35 -5.51 -1.72
C PRO A 61 4.53 -4.05 -2.18
N PHE A 62 4.30 -3.12 -1.26
CA PHE A 62 4.67 -1.71 -1.41
C PHE A 62 5.41 -1.24 -0.17
N GLU A 63 6.21 -0.18 -0.33
CA GLU A 63 7.10 0.30 0.71
C GLU A 63 7.01 1.80 0.92
N PHE A 64 7.21 2.21 2.17
CA PHE A 64 7.42 3.58 2.58
C PHE A 64 8.18 3.58 3.92
N ASP A 65 8.73 4.72 4.30
CA ASP A 65 9.47 4.89 5.55
C ASP A 65 8.66 5.75 6.53
N VAL A 66 8.76 5.46 7.83
CA VAL A 66 8.30 6.34 8.91
C VAL A 66 9.53 6.89 9.62
N VAL A 67 9.66 8.22 9.65
CA VAL A 67 10.72 8.94 10.35
C VAL A 67 10.19 9.36 11.72
N VAL A 68 10.82 8.84 12.76
CA VAL A 68 10.43 9.05 14.17
C VAL A 68 11.29 10.14 14.79
N ARG A 69 10.65 11.09 15.49
CA ARG A 69 11.28 12.27 16.06
C ARG A 69 10.84 12.57 17.48
N ASP A 70 11.64 13.36 18.18
CA ASP A 70 11.32 13.92 19.49
C ASP A 70 10.69 15.34 19.37
N PRO A 71 10.29 16.00 20.48
CA PRO A 71 9.70 17.34 20.45
C PRO A 71 10.61 18.44 19.88
N TRP A 72 11.92 18.19 19.78
CA TRP A 72 12.93 19.13 19.26
C TRP A 72 13.39 18.77 17.85
N ASP A 73 12.62 17.95 17.13
CA ASP A 73 12.88 17.48 15.77
C ASP A 73 14.12 16.57 15.63
N ASN A 74 14.70 16.07 16.73
CA ASN A 74 15.81 15.14 16.66
C ASN A 74 15.34 13.76 16.18
N LEU A 75 16.12 13.12 15.33
CA LEU A 75 15.85 11.76 14.86
C LEU A 75 16.01 10.75 15.99
N ARG A 76 14.98 9.92 16.21
CA ARG A 76 14.99 8.87 17.23
C ARG A 76 15.58 7.57 16.68
N ASN A 77 16.90 7.49 16.65
CA ASN A 77 17.64 6.34 16.14
C ASN A 77 17.67 5.13 17.09
N HIS A 78 16.78 5.08 18.08
CA HIS A 78 16.74 4.01 19.06
C HIS A 78 15.97 2.83 18.45
N SER A 79 16.57 1.65 18.38
CA SER A 79 15.93 0.42 17.84
C SER A 79 14.76 -0.12 18.68
N LYS A 80 14.22 0.69 19.60
CA LYS A 80 13.17 0.30 20.54
C LYS A 80 11.79 0.86 20.17
N ASP A 81 11.72 1.85 19.28
CA ASP A 81 10.42 2.39 18.91
C ASP A 81 9.66 1.37 18.06
N THR A 82 8.37 1.24 18.32
CA THR A 82 7.47 0.40 17.54
C THR A 82 6.64 1.26 16.62
N VAL A 83 6.53 0.85 15.35
CA VAL A 83 5.64 1.49 14.37
C VAL A 83 4.53 0.49 14.01
N GLU A 84 3.28 0.93 14.11
CA GLU A 84 2.12 0.11 13.75
C GLU A 84 1.21 0.85 12.77
N LEU A 85 0.59 0.12 11.85
CA LEU A 85 -0.27 0.67 10.81
C LEU A 85 -1.73 0.32 11.05
N TYR A 86 -2.60 1.28 10.78
CA TYR A 86 -4.04 1.16 10.97
C TYR A 86 -4.79 1.72 9.77
N GLU A 87 -5.91 1.09 9.42
CA GLU A 87 -6.91 1.73 8.58
C GLU A 87 -7.42 2.99 9.29
N TYR A 88 -7.69 4.06 8.56
CA TYR A 88 -8.20 5.31 9.11
C TYR A 88 -9.69 5.42 8.81
N ASN A 89 -10.50 5.66 9.84
CA ASN A 89 -11.93 5.87 9.69
C ASN A 89 -12.22 7.37 9.56
N PRO A 90 -12.58 7.87 8.36
CA PRO A 90 -12.87 9.29 8.16
C PRO A 90 -14.14 9.76 8.86
N ALA A 91 -15.11 8.87 9.12
CA ALA A 91 -16.37 9.23 9.76
C ALA A 91 -16.17 9.59 11.24
N THR A 92 -15.23 8.94 11.91
CA THR A 92 -14.92 9.16 13.33
C THR A 92 -13.61 9.91 13.55
N SER A 93 -12.88 10.22 12.48
CA SER A 93 -11.54 10.82 12.52
C SER A 93 -10.58 10.09 13.46
N SER A 94 -10.60 8.76 13.41
CA SER A 94 -9.85 7.90 14.33
C SER A 94 -9.19 6.74 13.61
N ARG A 95 -8.19 6.12 14.26
CA ARG A 95 -7.69 4.82 13.80
C ARG A 95 -8.81 3.77 13.89
N GLY A 96 -8.88 2.92 12.89
CA GLY A 96 -9.70 1.72 12.83
C GLY A 96 -8.83 0.49 13.10
N ASP A 97 -9.05 -0.56 12.32
CA ASP A 97 -8.37 -1.84 12.51
C ASP A 97 -6.89 -1.78 12.14
N ARG A 98 -6.08 -2.52 12.90
CA ARG A 98 -4.66 -2.69 12.61
C ARG A 98 -4.49 -3.51 11.32
N TRP A 99 -3.51 -3.13 10.51
CA TRP A 99 -3.15 -3.92 9.32
C TRP A 99 -2.63 -5.30 9.70
N GLY A 100 -3.00 -6.31 8.90
CA GLY A 100 -2.66 -7.71 9.17
C GLY A 100 -1.37 -8.21 8.50
N ASP A 101 -0.94 -7.58 7.40
CA ASP A 101 0.20 -8.06 6.58
C ASP A 101 1.18 -6.92 6.27
N TYR A 102 2.11 -6.69 7.20
CA TYR A 102 3.22 -5.77 7.03
C TYR A 102 4.42 -6.16 7.90
N GLN A 103 5.58 -5.68 7.50
CA GLN A 103 6.84 -5.79 8.23
C GLN A 103 7.42 -4.42 8.49
N VAL A 104 8.12 -4.28 9.62
CA VAL A 104 8.82 -3.05 10.00
C VAL A 104 10.29 -3.37 10.20
N THR A 105 11.15 -2.68 9.46
CA THR A 105 12.60 -2.81 9.58
C THR A 105 13.19 -1.46 9.95
N ALA A 106 13.86 -1.38 11.11
CA ALA A 106 14.64 -0.19 11.45
C ALA A 106 15.82 -0.06 10.47
N THR A 107 15.92 1.07 9.77
CA THR A 107 16.98 1.33 8.78
C THR A 107 18.10 2.20 9.33
N GLY A 108 18.02 2.56 10.62
CA GLY A 108 18.89 3.53 11.26
C GLY A 108 18.39 4.95 11.07
N HIS A 109 19.05 5.91 11.73
CA HIS A 109 18.74 7.33 11.59
C HIS A 109 17.25 7.70 11.84
N GLY A 110 16.57 6.95 12.72
CA GLY A 110 15.19 7.22 13.11
C GLY A 110 14.17 6.85 12.05
N SER A 111 14.60 6.15 10.99
CA SER A 111 13.76 5.71 9.90
C SER A 111 13.40 4.23 10.02
N TYR A 112 12.12 3.93 9.87
CA TYR A 112 11.52 2.61 9.92
C TYR A 112 10.90 2.30 8.58
N ARG A 113 11.48 1.35 7.85
CA ARG A 113 10.93 0.89 6.58
C ARG A 113 9.76 -0.02 6.83
N ILE A 114 8.65 0.31 6.20
CA ILE A 114 7.46 -0.52 6.14
C ILE A 114 7.44 -1.22 4.79
N THR A 115 7.29 -2.54 4.80
CA THR A 115 6.91 -3.33 3.63
C THR A 115 5.56 -3.96 3.91
N ALA A 116 4.53 -3.57 3.17
CA ALA A 116 3.14 -3.99 3.41
C ALA A 116 2.50 -4.61 2.16
N ARG A 117 1.45 -5.41 2.35
CA ARG A 117 0.70 -6.06 1.28
C ARG A 117 -0.80 -6.02 1.58
N HIS A 118 -1.60 -5.80 0.54
CA HIS A 118 -3.06 -5.90 0.61
C HIS A 118 -3.58 -6.68 -0.59
N THR A 119 -4.61 -7.49 -0.37
CA THR A 119 -5.23 -8.33 -1.42
C THR A 119 -6.58 -7.83 -1.90
N LEU A 120 -7.23 -6.93 -1.14
CA LEU A 120 -8.52 -6.35 -1.53
C LEU A 120 -8.31 -5.07 -2.34
N ALA A 121 -8.78 -5.06 -3.58
CA ALA A 121 -8.75 -3.89 -4.43
C ALA A 121 -9.77 -2.85 -3.95
N ARG A 122 -9.27 -1.71 -3.49
CA ARG A 122 -10.06 -0.56 -3.02
C ARG A 122 -9.16 0.64 -2.80
N GLN A 123 -9.77 1.82 -2.74
CA GLN A 123 -9.14 3.00 -2.16
C GLN A 123 -9.51 3.10 -0.68
N THR A 124 -8.51 3.27 0.18
CA THR A 124 -8.67 3.50 1.61
C THR A 124 -7.74 4.62 2.10
N ARG A 125 -7.82 4.94 3.39
CA ARG A 125 -6.85 5.79 4.08
C ARG A 125 -6.24 5.02 5.24
N PHE A 126 -5.01 5.35 5.58
CA PHE A 126 -4.32 4.76 6.71
C PHE A 126 -3.59 5.81 7.54
N THR A 127 -3.27 5.42 8.76
CA THR A 127 -2.43 6.18 9.68
C THR A 127 -1.47 5.23 10.38
N PHE A 128 -0.54 5.79 11.16
CA PHE A 128 0.43 5.02 11.93
C PHE A 128 0.43 5.44 13.40
N SER A 129 0.82 4.52 14.27
CA SER A 129 1.21 4.82 15.64
C SER A 129 2.72 4.68 15.79
N VAL A 130 3.27 5.40 16.76
CA VAL A 130 4.61 5.14 17.28
C VAL A 130 4.49 4.90 18.78
N ASN A 131 5.02 3.79 19.28
CA ASN A 131 4.92 3.38 20.69
C ASN A 131 3.47 3.37 21.21
N GLY A 132 2.52 2.96 20.36
CA GLY A 132 1.09 2.89 20.69
C GLY A 132 0.33 4.22 20.61
N VAL A 133 1.04 5.35 20.44
CA VAL A 133 0.46 6.69 20.32
C VAL A 133 0.17 6.99 18.86
N THR A 134 -1.07 7.38 18.56
CA THR A 134 -1.51 7.81 17.23
C THR A 134 -1.83 9.30 17.28
N SER A 135 -1.29 10.08 16.34
CA SER A 135 -1.67 11.48 16.21
C SER A 135 -3.01 11.60 15.49
N PRO A 136 -3.93 12.46 15.96
CA PRO A 136 -5.20 12.71 15.29
C PRO A 136 -5.06 13.66 14.08
N GLY A 137 -3.87 14.22 13.82
CA GLY A 137 -3.65 15.20 12.78
C GLY A 137 -3.79 14.64 11.36
N GLN A 138 -4.45 15.39 10.46
CA GLN A 138 -4.60 15.02 9.05
C GLN A 138 -3.25 14.83 8.34
N GLN A 139 -2.17 15.42 8.85
CA GLN A 139 -0.83 15.23 8.27
C GLN A 139 -0.31 13.78 8.36
N HIS A 140 -0.89 12.93 9.22
CA HIS A 140 -0.54 11.51 9.35
C HIS A 140 -1.60 10.57 8.74
N VAL A 141 -2.48 11.12 7.90
CA VAL A 141 -3.49 10.34 7.18
C VAL A 141 -3.11 10.29 5.71
N HIS A 142 -2.88 9.08 5.22
CA HIS A 142 -2.36 8.85 3.86
C HIS A 142 -3.34 8.03 3.03
N VAL A 143 -3.40 8.30 1.73
CA VAL A 143 -4.24 7.54 0.78
C VAL A 143 -3.50 6.28 0.34
N LEU A 144 -4.22 5.16 0.31
CA LEU A 144 -3.76 3.90 -0.29
C LEU A 144 -4.78 3.44 -1.32
N THR A 145 -4.33 3.22 -2.55
CA THR A 145 -5.14 2.64 -3.62
C THR A 145 -4.56 1.29 -4.00
N ILE A 146 -5.32 0.24 -3.73
CA ILE A 146 -5.01 -1.09 -4.24
C ILE A 146 -5.86 -1.33 -5.49
N VAL A 147 -5.19 -1.55 -6.61
CA VAL A 147 -5.85 -1.99 -7.85
C VAL A 147 -5.86 -3.52 -7.90
N PRO A 148 -6.80 -4.14 -8.63
CA PRO A 148 -6.78 -5.59 -8.86
C PRO A 148 -5.43 -6.06 -9.42
N ALA A 149 -5.03 -7.30 -9.15
CA ALA A 149 -3.90 -7.92 -9.82
C ALA A 149 -4.27 -8.31 -11.28
N ASP A 150 -3.35 -9.03 -11.93
CA ASP A 150 -3.60 -9.54 -13.27
C ASP A 150 -4.78 -10.50 -13.29
N VAL A 151 -5.49 -10.55 -14.42
CA VAL A 151 -6.68 -11.41 -14.60
C VAL A 151 -6.30 -12.87 -14.36
N CYS A 152 -7.02 -13.51 -13.43
CA CYS A 152 -6.93 -14.93 -13.15
C CYS A 152 -8.17 -15.64 -13.70
N ILE A 153 -8.01 -16.37 -14.80
CA ILE A 153 -9.12 -17.05 -15.49
C ILE A 153 -9.91 -17.98 -14.57
N GLY A 154 -9.25 -18.64 -13.62
CA GLY A 154 -9.90 -19.53 -12.65
C GLY A 154 -10.84 -18.83 -11.67
N GLN A 155 -10.75 -17.50 -11.51
CA GLN A 155 -11.61 -16.70 -10.66
C GLN A 155 -12.71 -15.95 -11.44
N CYS A 156 -12.60 -15.90 -12.78
CA CYS A 156 -13.57 -15.22 -13.61
C CYS A 156 -14.95 -15.90 -13.53
N VAL A 157 -16.01 -15.09 -13.61
CA VAL A 157 -17.39 -15.57 -13.56
C VAL A 157 -18.14 -15.10 -14.80
N VAL A 158 -18.92 -16.01 -15.40
CA VAL A 158 -19.84 -15.70 -16.49
C VAL A 158 -21.26 -15.86 -15.97
N THR A 159 -22.10 -14.84 -16.18
CA THR A 159 -23.53 -14.88 -15.89
C THR A 159 -24.31 -14.40 -17.12
N GLY A 160 -25.58 -14.80 -17.24
CA GLY A 160 -26.43 -14.38 -18.35
C GLY A 160 -27.73 -15.16 -18.39
N GLU A 161 -28.70 -14.62 -19.10
CA GLU A 161 -29.95 -15.33 -19.40
C GLU A 161 -29.73 -16.21 -20.64
N LEU A 162 -29.95 -17.51 -20.50
CA LEU A 162 -29.79 -18.47 -21.60
C LEU A 162 -31.10 -18.77 -22.34
N SER A 163 -32.13 -17.95 -22.12
CA SER A 163 -33.37 -17.97 -22.91
C SER A 163 -33.41 -16.77 -23.84
N ALA A 164 -33.50 -17.03 -25.15
CA ALA A 164 -33.70 -15.99 -26.14
C ALA A 164 -34.68 -16.46 -27.22
N VAL A 165 -35.33 -15.50 -27.87
CA VAL A 165 -36.17 -15.74 -29.04
C VAL A 165 -35.30 -15.71 -30.29
N VAL A 166 -35.64 -16.51 -31.30
CA VAL A 166 -34.97 -16.48 -32.61
C VAL A 166 -34.89 -15.05 -33.14
N GLY A 167 -33.69 -14.65 -33.56
CA GLY A 167 -33.42 -13.29 -34.05
C GLY A 167 -33.08 -12.25 -32.96
N GLN A 168 -33.08 -12.63 -31.67
CA GLN A 168 -32.64 -11.77 -30.59
C GLN A 168 -31.20 -12.07 -30.14
N TYR A 169 -30.52 -11.05 -29.62
CA TYR A 169 -29.20 -11.21 -29.01
C TYR A 169 -29.31 -11.83 -27.62
N VAL A 170 -28.35 -12.69 -27.27
CA VAL A 170 -28.13 -13.16 -25.90
C VAL A 170 -27.06 -12.28 -25.26
N ALA A 171 -27.35 -11.74 -24.08
CA ALA A 171 -26.37 -11.00 -23.31
C ALA A 171 -25.67 -11.94 -22.30
N LEU A 172 -24.34 -11.96 -22.36
CA LEU A 172 -23.49 -12.58 -21.34
C LEU A 172 -22.72 -11.47 -20.62
N LEU A 173 -22.75 -11.50 -19.30
CA LEU A 173 -21.90 -10.69 -18.45
C LEU A 173 -20.69 -11.54 -18.03
N ILE A 174 -19.49 -11.03 -18.29
CA ILE A 174 -18.25 -11.69 -17.91
C ILE A 174 -17.53 -10.78 -16.92
N ALA A 175 -17.46 -11.21 -15.67
CA ALA A 175 -16.68 -10.54 -14.64
C ALA A 175 -15.26 -11.12 -14.67
N LEU A 176 -14.33 -10.37 -15.27
CA LEU A 176 -12.90 -10.68 -15.20
C LEU A 176 -12.39 -10.33 -13.80
N ARG A 177 -11.76 -11.29 -13.14
CA ARG A 177 -11.28 -11.16 -11.76
C ARG A 177 -9.81 -11.53 -11.66
N ASP A 178 -9.14 -10.97 -10.65
CA ASP A 178 -7.78 -11.38 -10.28
C ASP A 178 -7.77 -12.64 -9.39
N GLU A 179 -6.58 -13.09 -8.98
CA GLU A 179 -6.42 -14.29 -8.15
C GLU A 179 -7.07 -14.19 -6.75
N PHE A 180 -7.36 -12.96 -6.29
CA PHE A 180 -8.02 -12.68 -5.01
C PHE A 180 -9.53 -12.44 -5.16
N GLY A 181 -10.06 -12.53 -6.38
CA GLY A 181 -11.47 -12.33 -6.68
C GLY A 181 -11.88 -10.87 -6.88
N ASN A 182 -10.93 -9.92 -6.95
CA ASN A 182 -11.23 -8.52 -7.25
C ASN A 182 -11.64 -8.37 -8.72
N VAL A 183 -12.62 -7.51 -9.02
CA VAL A 183 -13.04 -7.25 -10.40
C VAL A 183 -12.03 -6.35 -11.10
N CYS A 184 -11.46 -6.79 -12.21
CA CYS A 184 -10.48 -6.05 -13.00
C CYS A 184 -11.14 -4.90 -13.78
N SER A 185 -10.46 -3.76 -13.86
CA SER A 185 -10.93 -2.61 -14.66
C SER A 185 -10.76 -2.83 -16.17
N PRO A 186 -11.50 -2.10 -17.02
CA PRO A 186 -11.38 -2.21 -18.49
C PRO A 186 -9.95 -1.95 -19.01
N GLN A 187 -9.19 -1.10 -18.33
CA GLN A 187 -7.80 -0.81 -18.70
C GLN A 187 -6.91 -2.05 -18.49
N GLN A 188 -7.12 -2.80 -17.42
CA GLN A 188 -6.37 -4.02 -17.08
C GLN A 188 -6.76 -5.20 -17.98
N THR A 189 -7.97 -5.18 -18.52
CA THR A 189 -8.49 -6.26 -19.37
C THR A 189 -8.32 -5.99 -20.86
N SER A 190 -7.70 -4.85 -21.23
CA SER A 190 -7.52 -4.43 -22.63
C SER A 190 -6.74 -5.43 -23.51
N ALA A 191 -5.87 -6.23 -22.91
CA ALA A 191 -5.14 -7.31 -23.58
C ALA A 191 -5.84 -8.68 -23.54
N SER A 192 -6.94 -8.80 -22.79
CA SER A 192 -7.68 -10.05 -22.66
C SER A 192 -8.61 -10.26 -23.86
N GLU A 193 -8.40 -11.34 -24.61
CA GLU A 193 -9.32 -11.75 -25.65
C GLU A 193 -10.40 -12.65 -25.07
N ILE A 194 -11.67 -12.28 -25.26
CA ILE A 194 -12.81 -13.10 -24.89
C ILE A 194 -13.38 -13.72 -26.16
N SER A 195 -13.32 -15.05 -26.25
CA SER A 195 -13.97 -15.81 -27.32
C SER A 195 -15.09 -16.68 -26.75
N VAL A 196 -16.23 -16.69 -27.45
CA VAL A 196 -17.35 -17.58 -27.15
C VAL A 196 -17.41 -18.63 -28.27
N ALA A 197 -17.25 -19.90 -27.91
CA ALA A 197 -17.22 -21.02 -28.84
C ALA A 197 -18.09 -22.18 -28.35
N ASN A 198 -18.37 -23.14 -29.25
CA ASN A 198 -19.12 -24.36 -28.96
C ASN A 198 -20.55 -24.13 -28.41
N VAL A 199 -21.22 -23.07 -28.86
CA VAL A 199 -22.64 -22.83 -28.53
C VAL A 199 -23.47 -23.97 -29.12
N ARG A 200 -24.11 -24.76 -28.25
CA ARG A 200 -25.00 -25.86 -28.62
C ARG A 200 -26.39 -25.61 -28.05
N LEU A 201 -27.40 -25.91 -28.84
CA LEU A 201 -28.80 -25.90 -28.39
C LEU A 201 -29.08 -27.21 -27.64
N ILE A 202 -29.63 -27.11 -26.43
CA ILE A 202 -29.87 -28.27 -25.55
C ILE A 202 -31.21 -28.96 -25.87
N SER A 203 -32.11 -28.32 -26.64
CA SER A 203 -33.34 -28.96 -27.11
C SER A 203 -33.86 -28.36 -28.42
N GLY A 204 -34.08 -29.21 -29.41
CA GLY A 204 -34.76 -28.91 -30.67
C GLY A 204 -34.05 -29.53 -31.86
N ASP A 205 -34.75 -30.38 -32.62
CA ASP A 205 -34.36 -30.79 -33.96
C ASP A 205 -34.36 -29.54 -34.85
N ILE A 206 -33.22 -28.86 -34.94
CA ILE A 206 -32.99 -27.78 -35.89
C ILE A 206 -32.13 -28.34 -37.02
N ASP A 207 -32.59 -28.16 -38.26
CA ASP A 207 -31.84 -28.57 -39.45
C ASP A 207 -30.44 -27.89 -39.42
N PRO A 208 -29.33 -28.66 -39.52
CA PRO A 208 -27.97 -28.12 -39.54
C PRO A 208 -27.74 -27.01 -40.58
N LYS A 209 -28.60 -26.91 -41.61
CA LYS A 209 -28.55 -25.81 -42.60
C LYS A 209 -29.01 -24.45 -42.05
N GLU A 210 -29.81 -24.42 -40.98
CA GLU A 210 -30.25 -23.19 -40.31
C GLU A 210 -29.22 -22.68 -39.28
N LEU A 211 -28.25 -23.52 -38.91
CA LEU A 211 -27.11 -23.19 -38.04
C LEU A 211 -25.98 -22.49 -38.81
N GLN A 212 -26.29 -21.51 -39.66
CA GLN A 212 -25.29 -20.50 -40.04
C GLN A 212 -25.15 -19.48 -38.91
N MET A 213 -24.66 -19.90 -37.75
CA MET A 213 -24.22 -18.97 -36.72
C MET A 213 -23.00 -18.22 -37.24
N ILE A 214 -23.23 -17.02 -37.78
CA ILE A 214 -22.19 -16.01 -37.85
C ILE A 214 -21.92 -15.61 -36.40
N THR A 215 -20.91 -16.21 -35.77
CA THR A 215 -20.34 -15.72 -34.50
C THR A 215 -19.68 -14.37 -34.76
N ARG A 216 -20.50 -13.32 -34.87
CA ARG A 216 -20.05 -11.95 -34.70
C ARG A 216 -20.30 -11.58 -33.25
N ILE A 217 -19.24 -11.62 -32.44
CA ILE A 217 -19.21 -10.86 -31.19
C ILE A 217 -19.29 -9.40 -31.62
N SER A 218 -20.50 -8.83 -31.61
CA SER A 218 -20.76 -7.51 -32.17
C SER A 218 -20.47 -6.39 -31.18
N ARG A 219 -20.40 -6.69 -29.88
CA ARG A 219 -20.10 -5.69 -28.84
C ARG A 219 -19.72 -6.34 -27.51
N VAL A 220 -18.54 -5.99 -26.99
CA VAL A 220 -18.20 -6.18 -25.58
C VAL A 220 -18.43 -4.83 -24.91
N GLU A 221 -19.50 -4.72 -24.11
CA GLU A 221 -19.75 -3.52 -23.30
C GLU A 221 -19.20 -3.78 -21.90
N PHE A 222 -18.19 -3.00 -21.52
CA PHE A 222 -17.65 -3.04 -20.17
C PHE A 222 -18.53 -2.17 -19.27
N TYR A 223 -19.21 -2.80 -18.32
CA TYR A 223 -19.90 -2.10 -17.25
C TYR A 223 -18.97 -2.08 -16.03
N PRO A 224 -18.44 -0.92 -15.62
CA PRO A 224 -17.75 -0.82 -14.33
C PRO A 224 -18.74 -1.24 -13.23
N GLY A 225 -18.34 -2.22 -12.42
CA GLY A 225 -19.16 -2.71 -11.32
C GLY A 225 -19.53 -1.60 -10.35
N ILE A 226 -20.79 -1.63 -9.89
CA ILE A 226 -21.34 -0.82 -8.80
C ILE A 226 -20.60 -1.14 -7.50
#